data_AF-A0A238KYS0-F1
#
_entry.id   AF-A0A238KYS0-F1
#
_cell.length_a   1.000
_cell.length_b   1.000
_cell.length_c   1.000
_cell.angle_alpha   90.00
_cell.angle_beta   90.00
_cell.angle_gamma   90.00
#
_symmetry.space_group_name_H-M   'P 1'
#
loop_
_entity.id
_entity.type
_entity.pdbx_description
1 polymer ?
#
loop_
_entity_poly.entity_id
_entity_poly.type
_entity_poly.pdbx_seq_one_letter_code
_entity_poly.pdbx_strand_id
1 'polypeptide(L)'
;MRLVCPNCGAQYDVPLEVIPEAGRDVQCSSCGHTWFQKRVAQATERPRRGPEADTPPSPAPAAAPKPAAVPEPAPETAPEPPTVPDPAPKRSIDPEMAELFREEREYEARRRASEPLETQAELGLTPPDEDEQARRARESRERMAKMRGDKPETPMPPATPEPPDRTEAEVQAAAAAAASRRGLLPDVEEINQTLRATSEPRVVDRGASRPEAEPAARETGSPFARGFMLMVLLAVLLVAGYVLKPKIVATLPQAEPILDAYTDAVDRGRLWLDETVTALLVKLDSLSSEAEAPADPAGN
;
A
#
# COMPACT_ATOMS: atom_id res chain seq x y z
N MET A 1 30.21 -2.79 7.55
CA MET A 1 30.15 -2.30 6.16
C MET A 1 29.03 -1.29 6.08
N ARG A 2 29.22 -0.18 5.37
CA ARG A 2 28.23 0.91 5.37
C ARG A 2 27.20 0.72 4.25
N LEU A 3 25.94 0.70 4.62
CA LEU A 3 24.80 0.66 3.71
C LEU A 3 24.11 2.03 3.69
N VAL A 4 23.63 2.44 2.53
CA VAL A 4 22.90 3.70 2.37
C VAL A 4 21.55 3.40 1.73
N CYS A 5 20.47 3.84 2.38
CA CYS A 5 19.12 3.68 1.85
C CYS A 5 18.97 4.54 0.57
N PRO A 6 18.58 3.96 -0.57
CA PRO A 6 18.43 4.71 -1.83
C PRO A 6 17.22 5.66 -1.82
N ASN A 7 16.27 5.49 -0.90
CA ASN A 7 15.06 6.31 -0.84
C ASN A 7 15.23 7.56 0.04
N CYS A 8 15.77 7.43 1.25
CA CYS A 8 15.89 8.55 2.21
C CYS A 8 17.33 8.94 2.58
N GLY A 9 18.35 8.23 2.07
CA GLY A 9 19.76 8.54 2.33
C GLY A 9 20.26 8.18 3.74
N ALA A 10 19.44 7.52 4.57
CA ALA A 10 19.87 7.03 5.88
C ALA A 10 21.05 6.05 5.75
N GLN A 11 22.02 6.15 6.66
CA GLN A 11 23.24 5.34 6.65
C GLN A 11 23.27 4.38 7.83
N TYR A 12 23.63 3.12 7.57
CA TYR A 12 23.68 2.06 8.56
C TYR A 12 25.05 1.36 8.51
N ASP A 13 25.66 1.12 9.66
CA ASP A 13 26.83 0.23 9.74
C ASP A 13 26.37 -1.16 10.12
N VAL A 14 26.49 -2.09 9.18
CA VAL A 14 26.04 -3.49 9.34
C VAL A 14 27.26 -4.41 9.28
N PRO A 15 27.47 -5.29 10.27
CA PRO A 15 28.52 -6.29 10.22
C PRO A 15 28.41 -7.18 8.98
N LEU A 16 29.54 -7.59 8.40
CA LEU A 16 29.54 -8.37 7.16
C LEU A 16 28.79 -9.70 7.32
N GLU A 17 28.85 -10.33 8.49
CA GLU A 17 28.23 -11.61 8.83
C GLU A 17 26.70 -11.65 8.61
N VAL A 18 26.01 -10.51 8.76
CA VAL A 18 24.54 -10.43 8.70
C VAL A 18 24.00 -10.49 7.26
N ILE A 19 24.84 -10.25 6.25
CA ILE A 19 24.47 -10.30 4.82
C ILE A 19 25.20 -11.47 4.16
N PRO A 20 24.54 -12.59 3.84
CA PRO A 20 25.16 -13.74 3.18
C PRO A 20 25.87 -13.38 1.87
N GLU A 21 26.80 -14.23 1.40
CA GLU A 21 27.50 -14.00 0.12
C GLU A 21 26.54 -13.95 -1.07
N ALA A 22 25.45 -14.73 -1.01
CA ALA A 22 24.38 -14.70 -2.00
C ALA A 22 23.64 -13.34 -2.05
N GLY A 23 23.82 -12.47 -1.04
CA GLY A 23 23.06 -11.24 -0.82
C GLY A 23 21.78 -11.48 -0.01
N ARG A 24 21.18 -10.38 0.47
CA ARG A 24 19.94 -10.40 1.27
C ARG A 24 19.15 -9.11 1.07
N ASP A 25 17.82 -9.21 1.16
CA ASP A 25 16.94 -8.05 1.23
C ASP A 25 17.05 -7.35 2.59
N VAL A 26 17.30 -6.05 2.57
CA VAL A 26 17.42 -5.19 3.75
C VAL A 26 16.33 -4.13 3.72
N GLN A 27 15.74 -3.83 4.88
CA GLN A 27 14.69 -2.82 5.03
C GLN A 27 15.21 -1.61 5.80
N CYS A 28 14.96 -0.42 5.28
CA CYS A 28 15.30 0.83 5.95
C CYS A 28 14.38 1.03 7.16
N SER A 29 14.94 1.18 8.36
CA SER A 29 14.17 1.51 9.57
C SER A 29 13.59 2.92 9.57
N SER A 30 14.13 3.83 8.76
CA SER A 30 13.70 5.23 8.71
C SER A 30 12.55 5.49 7.75
N CYS A 31 12.45 4.76 6.62
CA CYS A 31 11.40 4.99 5.62
C CYS A 31 10.69 3.72 5.14
N GLY A 32 11.05 2.55 5.67
CA GLY A 32 10.42 1.26 5.34
C GLY A 32 10.80 0.69 3.96
N HIS A 33 11.62 1.39 3.17
CA HIS A 33 12.03 0.93 1.84
C HIS A 33 12.93 -0.31 1.92
N THR A 34 12.58 -1.34 1.15
CA THR A 34 13.33 -2.60 1.07
C THR A 34 14.12 -2.66 -0.23
N TRP A 35 15.42 -2.98 -0.14
CA TRP A 35 16.28 -3.18 -1.31
C TRP A 35 17.22 -4.38 -1.10
N PHE A 36 17.70 -4.94 -2.21
CA PHE A 36 18.61 -6.08 -2.18
C PHE A 36 20.07 -5.62 -2.04
N GLN A 37 20.77 -6.14 -1.03
CA GLN A 37 22.18 -5.85 -0.78
C GLN A 37 23.04 -7.09 -0.97
N LYS A 38 23.98 -7.03 -1.91
CA LYS A 38 25.05 -8.04 -2.05
C LYS A 38 26.18 -7.76 -1.06
N ARG A 39 26.78 -8.80 -0.50
CA ARG A 39 28.02 -8.67 0.26
C ARG A 39 29.11 -8.20 -0.70
N VAL A 40 29.68 -7.03 -0.45
CA VAL A 40 30.93 -6.65 -1.10
C VAL A 40 32.02 -7.52 -0.52
N ALA A 41 32.46 -8.52 -1.29
CA ALA A 41 33.66 -9.26 -0.97
C ALA A 41 34.79 -8.23 -0.84
N GLN A 42 35.36 -8.11 0.36
CA GLN A 42 36.57 -7.30 0.52
C GLN A 42 37.68 -8.03 -0.24
N ALA A 43 37.87 -7.66 -1.50
CA ALA A 43 39.02 -8.08 -2.28
C ALA A 43 40.26 -7.41 -1.67
N THR A 44 40.85 -8.05 -0.67
CA THR A 44 42.29 -7.95 -0.47
C THR A 44 42.95 -8.58 -1.69
N GLU A 45 43.10 -7.82 -2.78
CA GLU A 45 44.18 -7.93 -3.76
C GLU A 45 44.05 -6.89 -4.88
N ARG A 46 45.20 -6.28 -5.22
CA ARG A 46 45.40 -5.19 -6.19
C ARG A 46 44.79 -5.47 -7.57
N PRO A 47 44.33 -4.44 -8.32
CA PRO A 47 43.82 -4.65 -9.67
C PRO A 47 44.98 -4.99 -10.62
N ARG A 48 44.92 -6.20 -11.22
CA ARG A 48 45.75 -6.56 -12.36
C ARG A 48 45.09 -6.02 -13.63
N ARG A 49 45.72 -5.03 -14.25
CA ARG A 49 45.44 -4.52 -15.59
C ARG A 49 45.74 -5.62 -16.62
N GLY A 50 44.73 -6.10 -17.33
CA GLY A 50 44.86 -6.89 -18.57
C GLY A 50 44.55 -6.01 -19.78
N PRO A 51 45.22 -6.20 -20.94
CA PRO A 51 45.18 -5.25 -22.03
C PRO A 51 43.94 -5.40 -22.92
N GLU A 52 43.56 -4.25 -23.46
CA GLU A 52 42.69 -3.98 -24.61
C GLU A 52 42.90 -4.98 -25.77
N ALA A 53 41.82 -5.53 -26.30
CA ALA A 53 41.81 -6.19 -27.61
C ALA A 53 40.41 -6.11 -28.25
N ASP A 54 40.34 -5.20 -29.22
CA ASP A 54 39.60 -5.26 -30.48
C ASP A 54 38.14 -5.76 -30.52
N THR A 55 37.27 -4.76 -30.73
CA THR A 55 35.96 -4.83 -31.35
C THR A 55 36.03 -5.27 -32.81
N PRO A 56 35.29 -6.32 -33.23
CA PRO A 56 34.85 -6.45 -34.62
C PRO A 56 33.41 -5.91 -34.79
N PRO A 57 33.09 -5.21 -35.89
CA PRO A 57 31.79 -4.58 -36.11
C PRO A 57 30.69 -5.60 -36.44
N SER A 58 29.51 -5.32 -35.88
CA SER A 58 28.22 -5.99 -36.16
C SER A 58 27.81 -5.85 -37.63
N PRO A 59 27.34 -6.93 -38.31
CA PRO A 59 26.75 -6.82 -39.63
C PRO A 59 25.36 -6.15 -39.58
N ALA A 60 25.08 -5.36 -40.61
CA ALA A 60 23.85 -4.61 -40.82
C ALA A 60 22.61 -5.51 -41.03
N PRO A 61 21.42 -5.13 -40.55
CA PRO A 61 20.19 -5.84 -40.88
C PRO A 61 19.71 -5.47 -42.30
N ALA A 62 19.52 -6.49 -43.13
CA ALA A 62 19.00 -6.40 -44.48
C ALA A 62 17.47 -6.19 -44.49
N ALA A 63 17.05 -5.24 -45.30
CA ALA A 63 15.83 -5.16 -46.12
C ALA A 63 14.47 -5.62 -45.53
N ALA A 64 13.60 -4.63 -45.32
CA ALA A 64 12.16 -4.77 -45.19
C ALA A 64 11.49 -5.20 -46.53
N PRO A 65 10.43 -6.04 -46.50
CA PRO A 65 9.49 -6.15 -47.60
C PRO A 65 8.39 -5.06 -47.54
N LYS A 66 8.05 -4.51 -48.70
CA LYS A 66 7.05 -3.45 -48.94
C LYS A 66 5.61 -3.89 -48.62
N PRO A 67 4.73 -2.98 -48.13
CA PRO A 67 3.29 -3.20 -48.07
C PRO A 67 2.64 -3.19 -49.46
N ALA A 68 1.72 -4.12 -49.70
CA ALA A 68 0.88 -4.17 -50.89
C ALA A 68 -0.35 -3.25 -50.75
N ALA A 69 -0.84 -2.81 -51.91
CA ALA A 69 -1.79 -1.73 -52.16
C ALA A 69 -3.15 -1.82 -51.46
N VAL A 70 -3.65 -0.63 -51.12
CA VAL A 70 -5.02 -0.28 -50.73
C VAL A 70 -5.86 -0.08 -52.02
N PRO A 71 -7.12 -0.56 -52.12
CA PRO A 71 -8.06 -0.05 -53.10
C PRO A 71 -8.85 1.16 -52.56
N GLU A 72 -9.10 2.14 -53.44
CA GLU A 72 -9.84 3.40 -53.24
C GLU A 72 -11.25 3.27 -52.64
N PRO A 73 -11.75 4.32 -51.93
CA PRO A 73 -13.13 4.43 -51.50
C PRO A 73 -14.01 5.13 -52.56
N ALA A 74 -15.29 4.74 -52.62
CA ALA A 74 -16.35 5.43 -53.36
C ALA A 74 -17.63 5.49 -52.48
N PRO A 75 -18.62 6.35 -52.78
CA PRO A 75 -18.84 7.66 -52.17
C PRO A 75 -19.92 7.69 -51.07
N GLU A 76 -20.02 8.87 -50.44
CA GLU A 76 -20.89 9.28 -49.34
C GLU A 76 -22.34 8.75 -49.35
N THR A 77 -22.79 8.25 -48.21
CA THR A 77 -24.21 8.15 -47.84
C THR A 77 -24.37 8.76 -46.44
N ALA A 78 -25.45 9.53 -46.27
CA ALA A 78 -25.76 10.43 -45.16
C ALA A 78 -25.59 9.82 -43.74
N PRO A 79 -25.30 10.64 -42.70
CA PRO A 79 -25.14 10.15 -41.35
C PRO A 79 -26.50 9.74 -40.75
N GLU A 80 -26.71 8.44 -40.55
CA GLU A 80 -27.66 7.90 -39.58
C GLU A 80 -27.22 8.26 -38.15
N PRO A 81 -28.17 8.45 -37.20
CA PRO A 81 -27.86 8.75 -35.81
C PRO A 81 -27.03 7.62 -35.17
N PRO A 82 -26.13 7.92 -34.22
CA PRO A 82 -25.29 6.91 -33.60
C PRO A 82 -26.15 5.92 -32.82
N THR A 83 -26.21 4.67 -33.29
CA THR A 83 -26.63 3.53 -32.50
C THR A 83 -25.58 3.30 -31.42
N VAL A 84 -25.96 3.54 -30.16
CA VAL A 84 -25.17 3.10 -29.01
C VAL A 84 -24.97 1.58 -29.11
N PRO A 85 -23.74 1.06 -29.10
CA PRO A 85 -23.53 -0.38 -29.03
C PRO A 85 -24.09 -0.89 -27.70
N ASP A 86 -24.89 -1.95 -27.79
CA ASP A 86 -25.45 -2.69 -26.66
C ASP A 86 -24.31 -3.05 -25.67
N PRO A 87 -24.45 -2.83 -24.35
CA PRO A 87 -23.41 -3.19 -23.39
C PRO A 87 -23.06 -4.67 -23.54
N ALA A 88 -21.78 -4.94 -23.82
CA ALA A 88 -21.26 -6.30 -23.92
C ALA A 88 -21.73 -7.15 -22.73
N PRO A 89 -22.18 -8.40 -22.95
CA PRO A 89 -22.74 -9.22 -21.89
C PRO A 89 -21.71 -9.39 -20.78
N LYS A 90 -22.10 -9.04 -19.55
CA LYS A 90 -21.30 -9.27 -18.35
C LYS A 90 -20.95 -10.75 -18.31
N ARG A 91 -19.68 -11.08 -18.08
CA ARG A 91 -19.23 -12.47 -17.97
C ARG A 91 -19.98 -13.13 -16.82
N SER A 92 -20.96 -13.96 -17.14
CA SER A 92 -21.68 -14.76 -16.16
C SER A 92 -20.78 -15.90 -15.70
N ILE A 93 -20.83 -16.21 -14.40
CA ILE A 93 -20.21 -17.42 -13.85
C ILE A 93 -20.87 -18.62 -14.54
N ASP A 94 -20.06 -19.63 -14.86
CA ASP A 94 -20.54 -20.88 -15.44
C ASP A 94 -21.68 -21.49 -14.58
N PRO A 95 -22.78 -21.96 -15.17
CA PRO A 95 -23.93 -22.47 -14.42
C PRO A 95 -23.56 -23.58 -13.43
N GLU A 96 -22.59 -24.43 -13.75
CA GLU A 96 -22.14 -25.52 -12.88
C GLU A 96 -21.41 -24.97 -11.64
N MET A 97 -20.55 -23.96 -11.82
CA MET A 97 -19.88 -23.26 -10.72
C MET A 97 -20.87 -22.48 -9.84
N ALA A 98 -21.92 -21.92 -10.43
CA ALA A 98 -22.97 -21.22 -9.69
C ALA A 98 -23.83 -22.16 -8.83
N GLU A 99 -23.94 -23.43 -9.22
CA GLU A 99 -24.54 -24.49 -8.40
C GLU A 99 -23.63 -24.90 -7.25
N LEU A 100 -22.34 -25.09 -7.52
CA LEU A 100 -21.35 -25.39 -6.48
C LEU A 100 -21.30 -24.30 -5.39
N PHE A 101 -21.31 -23.02 -5.76
CA PHE A 101 -21.35 -21.91 -4.78
C PHE A 101 -22.68 -21.82 -4.00
N ARG A 102 -23.78 -22.34 -4.54
CA ARG A 102 -25.05 -22.43 -3.80
C ARG A 102 -24.97 -23.57 -2.79
N GLU A 103 -24.51 -24.73 -3.22
CA GLU A 103 -24.33 -25.90 -2.35
C GLU A 103 -23.35 -25.63 -1.21
N GLU A 104 -22.20 -25.01 -1.48
CA GLU A 104 -21.21 -24.68 -0.45
C GLU A 104 -21.78 -23.70 0.59
N ARG A 105 -22.54 -22.69 0.16
CA ARG A 105 -23.20 -21.75 1.08
C ARG A 105 -24.21 -22.45 1.97
N GLU A 106 -24.99 -23.37 1.42
CA GLU A 106 -25.93 -24.15 2.22
C GLU A 106 -25.21 -25.10 3.19
N TYR A 107 -24.12 -25.71 2.76
CA TYR A 107 -23.31 -26.59 3.58
C TYR A 107 -22.68 -25.82 4.76
N GLU A 108 -22.09 -24.65 4.50
CA GLU A 108 -21.55 -23.78 5.53
C GLU A 108 -22.64 -23.28 6.49
N ALA A 109 -23.81 -22.88 5.98
CA ALA A 109 -24.92 -22.43 6.81
C ALA A 109 -25.43 -23.54 7.75
N ARG A 110 -25.53 -24.78 7.25
CA ARG A 110 -25.89 -25.96 8.07
C ARG A 110 -24.82 -26.23 9.13
N ARG A 111 -23.53 -26.13 8.76
CA ARG A 111 -22.42 -26.30 9.68
C ARG A 111 -22.46 -25.27 10.80
N ARG A 112 -22.63 -23.98 10.46
CA ARG A 112 -22.76 -22.88 11.42
C ARG A 112 -24.00 -22.96 12.30
N ALA A 113 -25.11 -23.47 11.78
CA ALA A 113 -26.32 -23.70 12.58
C ALA A 113 -26.15 -24.88 13.56
N SER A 114 -25.35 -25.88 13.19
CA SER A 114 -25.06 -27.05 14.03
C SER A 114 -23.94 -26.83 15.04
N GLU A 115 -23.09 -25.82 14.83
CA GLU A 115 -22.08 -25.42 15.80
C GLU A 115 -22.78 -24.74 16.98
N PRO A 116 -22.78 -25.35 18.18
CA PRO A 116 -23.31 -24.70 19.35
C PRO A 116 -22.44 -23.47 19.62
N LEU A 117 -23.03 -22.28 19.50
CA LEU A 117 -22.38 -21.08 19.99
C LEU A 117 -22.32 -21.21 21.52
N GLU A 118 -21.13 -21.51 22.04
CA GLU A 118 -20.83 -21.41 23.46
C GLU A 118 -20.93 -19.93 23.86
N THR A 119 -22.13 -19.54 24.30
CA THR A 119 -22.38 -18.23 24.86
C THR A 119 -21.68 -18.18 26.20
N GLN A 120 -20.53 -17.51 26.26
CA GLN A 120 -19.81 -17.26 27.52
C GLN A 120 -20.60 -16.24 28.37
N ALA A 121 -21.71 -16.68 28.93
CA ALA A 121 -22.53 -15.93 29.88
C ALA A 121 -21.78 -15.62 31.19
N GLU A 122 -20.66 -16.30 31.44
CA GLU A 122 -19.82 -16.12 32.63
C GLU A 122 -18.76 -15.01 32.49
N LEU A 123 -18.78 -14.22 31.40
CA LEU A 123 -17.87 -13.07 31.26
C LEU A 123 -18.25 -11.89 32.19
N GLY A 124 -19.31 -12.02 33.00
CA GLY A 124 -19.72 -11.01 33.98
C GLY A 124 -20.07 -9.65 33.37
N LEU A 125 -20.23 -9.57 32.05
CA LEU A 125 -20.64 -8.37 31.35
C LEU A 125 -22.15 -8.25 31.50
N THR A 126 -22.56 -7.42 32.46
CA THR A 126 -23.95 -6.97 32.56
C THR A 126 -24.36 -6.41 31.19
N PRO A 127 -25.53 -6.79 30.64
CA PRO A 127 -26.03 -6.14 29.44
C PRO A 127 -26.07 -4.63 29.70
N PRO A 128 -25.55 -3.81 28.79
CA PRO A 128 -25.54 -2.37 29.03
C PRO A 128 -26.98 -1.89 29.23
N ASP A 129 -27.21 -1.10 30.28
CA ASP A 129 -28.52 -0.50 30.58
C ASP A 129 -28.99 0.46 29.47
N GLU A 130 -28.10 0.83 28.54
CA GLU A 130 -28.37 1.69 27.40
C GLU A 130 -28.41 0.93 26.08
N ASP A 131 -29.41 1.28 25.25
CA ASP A 131 -29.51 0.80 23.87
C ASP A 131 -28.21 1.07 23.10
N GLU A 132 -27.74 0.09 22.33
CA GLU A 132 -26.50 0.23 21.55
C GLU A 132 -26.52 1.42 20.57
N GLN A 133 -27.70 1.79 20.09
CA GLN A 133 -27.89 2.95 19.23
C GLN A 133 -27.64 4.26 19.99
N ALA A 134 -28.09 4.35 21.25
CA ALA A 134 -27.85 5.50 22.12
C ALA A 134 -26.35 5.60 22.46
N ARG A 135 -25.70 4.48 22.77
CA ARG A 135 -24.25 4.40 23.02
C ARG A 135 -23.44 4.90 21.81
N ARG A 136 -23.72 4.38 20.61
CA ARG A 136 -23.06 4.81 19.36
C ARG A 136 -23.32 6.28 19.02
N ALA A 137 -24.52 6.78 19.32
CA ALA A 137 -24.84 8.20 19.14
C ALA A 137 -24.03 9.10 20.09
N ARG A 138 -23.81 8.69 21.34
CA ARG A 138 -22.93 9.41 22.28
C ARG A 138 -21.47 9.37 21.82
N GLU A 139 -20.93 8.18 21.54
CA GLU A 139 -19.53 8.01 21.11
C GLU A 139 -19.21 8.79 19.82
N SER A 140 -20.15 8.84 18.87
CA SER A 140 -19.96 9.63 17.64
C SER A 140 -19.97 11.13 17.93
N ARG A 141 -20.85 11.62 18.82
CA ARG A 141 -20.88 13.03 19.26
C ARG A 141 -19.60 13.40 20.01
N GLU A 142 -19.12 12.54 20.91
CA GLU A 142 -17.86 12.75 21.64
C GLU A 142 -16.64 12.74 20.71
N ARG A 143 -16.61 11.84 19.73
CA ARG A 143 -15.55 11.80 18.72
C ARG A 143 -15.57 13.07 17.85
N MET A 144 -16.75 13.56 17.49
CA MET A 144 -16.91 14.81 16.75
C MET A 144 -16.50 16.03 17.59
N ALA A 145 -16.84 16.07 18.89
CA ALA A 145 -16.42 17.13 19.80
C ALA A 145 -14.88 17.14 19.99
N LYS A 146 -14.28 15.96 20.13
CA LYS A 146 -12.81 15.82 20.26
C LYS A 146 -12.05 16.22 18.99
N MET A 147 -12.60 15.90 17.82
CA MET A 147 -12.05 16.35 16.53
C MET A 147 -12.22 17.86 16.30
N ARG A 148 -13.26 18.46 16.89
CA ARG A 148 -13.53 19.90 16.87
C ARG A 148 -12.66 20.70 17.84
N GLY A 149 -11.89 20.03 18.72
CA GLY A 149 -11.01 20.69 19.67
C GLY A 149 -11.71 21.21 20.93
N ASP A 150 -13.01 20.91 21.11
CA ASP A 150 -13.70 21.14 22.37
C ASP A 150 -13.15 20.13 23.39
N LYS A 151 -12.31 20.61 24.31
CA LYS A 151 -12.00 19.86 25.52
C LYS A 151 -13.28 19.84 26.33
N PRO A 152 -13.96 18.70 26.54
CA PRO A 152 -14.96 18.65 27.58
C PRO A 152 -14.23 19.02 28.88
N GLU A 153 -14.71 20.07 29.56
CA GLU A 153 -14.28 20.39 30.90
C GLU A 153 -14.51 19.14 31.74
N THR A 154 -13.43 18.41 31.96
CA THR A 154 -13.39 17.36 32.95
C THR A 154 -13.63 18.09 34.26
N PRO A 155 -14.69 17.77 35.03
CA PRO A 155 -14.79 18.30 36.38
C PRO A 155 -13.48 17.95 37.07
N MET A 156 -12.70 18.98 37.42
CA MET A 156 -11.49 18.80 38.19
C MET A 156 -11.86 17.92 39.40
N PRO A 157 -11.22 16.76 39.60
CA PRO A 157 -11.33 16.11 40.89
C PRO A 157 -10.87 17.14 41.94
N PRO A 158 -11.56 17.24 43.10
CA PRO A 158 -11.17 18.20 44.12
C PRO A 158 -9.69 18.00 44.44
N ALA A 159 -8.95 19.10 44.42
CA ALA A 159 -7.53 19.15 44.74
C ALA A 159 -7.31 18.43 46.06
N THR A 160 -6.80 17.21 45.97
CA THR A 160 -6.24 16.53 47.13
C THR A 160 -4.92 17.24 47.39
N PRO A 161 -4.69 17.81 48.58
CA PRO A 161 -3.47 18.55 48.85
C PRO A 161 -2.27 17.63 48.65
N GLU A 162 -1.29 18.09 47.87
CA GLU A 162 0.02 17.45 47.75
C GLU A 162 0.63 17.29 49.15
N PRO A 163 0.99 16.08 49.60
CA PRO A 163 1.91 15.96 50.70
C PRO A 163 3.31 16.36 50.18
N PRO A 164 4.05 17.20 50.91
CA PRO A 164 5.41 17.53 50.56
C PRO A 164 6.29 16.28 50.79
N ASP A 165 7.26 16.11 49.90
CA ASP A 165 8.35 15.13 49.98
C ASP A 165 7.95 13.65 49.90
N ARG A 166 7.71 13.17 48.67
CA ARG A 166 7.84 11.74 48.38
C ARG A 166 9.29 11.34 48.56
N THR A 167 9.55 10.50 49.55
CA THR A 167 10.91 9.98 49.81
C THR A 167 11.36 9.08 48.66
N GLU A 168 12.67 8.96 48.44
CA GLU A 168 13.25 8.03 47.43
C GLU A 168 12.73 6.59 47.60
N ALA A 169 12.31 6.22 48.81
CA ALA A 169 11.70 4.93 49.14
C ALA A 169 10.30 4.75 48.55
N GLU A 170 9.48 5.81 48.49
CA GLU A 170 8.12 5.77 47.91
C GLU A 170 8.16 5.76 46.39
N VAL A 171 9.16 6.43 45.79
CA VAL A 171 9.42 6.36 44.34
C VAL A 171 9.89 4.95 43.95
N GLN A 172 10.74 4.32 44.77
CA GLN A 172 11.16 2.93 44.55
C GLN A 172 10.02 1.92 44.77
N ALA A 173 9.14 2.15 45.75
CA ALA A 173 7.96 1.30 45.95
C ALA A 173 6.96 1.41 44.77
N ALA A 174 6.75 2.62 44.23
CA ALA A 174 5.93 2.83 43.04
C ALA A 174 6.55 2.20 41.78
N ALA A 175 7.88 2.28 41.62
CA ALA A 175 8.61 1.63 40.54
C ALA A 175 8.57 0.10 40.64
N ALA A 176 8.68 -0.47 41.85
CA ALA A 176 8.53 -1.90 42.11
C ALA A 176 7.09 -2.38 41.82
N ALA A 177 6.07 -1.60 42.16
CA ALA A 177 4.67 -1.91 41.85
C ALA A 177 4.32 -1.73 40.36
N ALA A 178 5.07 -0.90 39.62
CA ALA A 178 4.97 -0.82 38.16
C ALA A 178 5.69 -1.99 37.46
N ALA A 179 6.83 -2.43 38.01
CA ALA A 179 7.55 -3.61 37.55
C ALA A 179 6.75 -4.92 37.82
N SER A 180 6.07 -5.03 38.96
CA SER A 180 5.23 -6.21 39.25
C SER A 180 4.00 -6.31 38.34
N ARG A 181 3.41 -5.17 37.95
CA ARG A 181 2.33 -5.12 36.94
C ARG A 181 2.82 -5.47 35.54
N ARG A 182 4.06 -5.11 35.20
CA ARG A 182 4.71 -5.52 33.94
C ARG A 182 4.98 -7.02 33.89
N GLY A 183 5.14 -7.68 35.04
CA GLY A 183 5.24 -9.15 35.15
C GLY A 183 3.90 -9.89 35.18
N LEU A 184 2.76 -9.21 35.16
CA LEU A 184 1.42 -9.82 35.15
C LEU A 184 0.83 -9.97 33.75
N LEU A 185 1.49 -9.40 32.74
CA LEU A 185 1.15 -9.54 31.34
C LEU A 185 2.18 -10.51 30.72
N PRO A 186 1.77 -11.48 29.90
CA PRO A 186 2.71 -12.32 29.14
C PRO A 186 3.73 -11.44 28.41
N ASP A 187 5.02 -11.80 28.51
CA ASP A 187 6.11 -10.95 28.02
C ASP A 187 6.03 -10.81 26.48
N VAL A 188 6.02 -9.57 26.00
CA VAL A 188 5.96 -9.24 24.57
C VAL A 188 7.19 -9.77 23.82
N GLU A 189 8.31 -9.96 24.54
CA GLU A 189 9.53 -10.54 23.98
C GLU A 189 9.39 -12.07 23.81
N GLU A 190 8.68 -12.76 24.72
CA GLU A 190 8.37 -14.19 24.62
C GLU A 190 7.35 -14.46 23.49
N ILE A 191 6.34 -13.58 23.35
CA ILE A 191 5.38 -13.65 22.24
C ILE A 191 6.09 -13.46 20.89
N ASN A 192 7.02 -12.49 20.77
CA ASN A 192 7.79 -12.32 19.53
C ASN A 192 8.77 -13.48 19.28
N GLN A 193 9.34 -14.08 20.33
CA GLN A 193 10.21 -15.23 20.20
C GLN A 193 9.45 -16.49 19.75
N THR A 194 8.25 -16.73 20.30
CA THR A 194 7.39 -17.85 19.88
C THR A 194 6.83 -17.66 18.46
N LEU A 195 6.53 -16.43 18.06
CA LEU A 195 6.11 -16.09 16.68
C LEU A 195 7.25 -16.21 15.67
N ARG A 196 8.51 -15.87 16.03
CA ARG A 196 9.67 -16.11 15.15
C ARG A 196 10.05 -17.57 15.06
N ALA A 197 10.02 -18.31 16.16
CA ALA A 197 10.35 -19.73 16.18
C ALA A 197 9.35 -20.60 15.38
N THR A 198 8.10 -20.13 15.23
CA THR A 198 7.09 -20.75 14.36
C THR A 198 7.14 -20.27 12.90
N SER A 199 7.88 -19.19 12.61
CA SER A 199 8.01 -18.60 11.27
C SER A 199 9.30 -18.97 10.53
N GLU A 200 10.18 -19.77 11.13
CA GLU A 200 11.25 -20.42 10.36
C GLU A 200 10.64 -21.50 9.46
N PRO A 201 10.90 -21.47 8.14
CA PRO A 201 10.47 -22.56 7.28
C PRO A 201 11.21 -23.81 7.74
N ARG A 202 10.47 -24.74 8.35
CA ARG A 202 10.94 -26.06 8.72
C ARG A 202 11.51 -26.72 7.46
N VAL A 203 12.82 -26.63 7.26
CA VAL A 203 13.55 -27.43 6.28
C VAL A 203 13.48 -28.84 6.81
N VAL A 204 12.49 -29.57 6.34
CA VAL A 204 12.39 -31.01 6.56
C VAL A 204 13.57 -31.60 5.82
N ASP A 205 14.62 -31.96 6.55
CA ASP A 205 15.73 -32.74 6.04
C ASP A 205 15.21 -34.14 5.72
N ARG A 206 14.57 -34.26 4.54
CA ARG A 206 14.03 -35.52 4.05
C ARG A 206 15.21 -36.27 3.47
N GLY A 207 15.75 -37.16 4.30
CA GLY A 207 16.91 -37.98 4.01
C GLY A 207 16.91 -38.58 2.61
N ALA A 208 18.11 -38.53 2.02
CA ALA A 208 18.71 -39.41 1.04
C ALA A 208 17.80 -40.08 -0.02
N SER A 209 18.23 -39.90 -1.27
CA SER A 209 17.87 -40.61 -2.51
C SER A 209 16.68 -40.08 -3.33
N ARG A 210 16.98 -39.11 -4.22
CA ARG A 210 16.32 -38.96 -5.52
C ARG A 210 17.32 -38.36 -6.51
N PRO A 211 17.44 -38.89 -7.75
CA PRO A 211 18.44 -38.40 -8.70
C PRO A 211 18.09 -36.99 -9.18
N GLU A 212 19.14 -36.23 -9.52
CA GLU A 212 19.12 -34.89 -10.11
C GLU A 212 17.87 -34.62 -10.96
N ALA A 213 16.95 -33.84 -10.40
CA ALA A 213 16.01 -33.05 -11.18
C ALA A 213 16.60 -31.65 -11.25
N GLU A 214 16.78 -31.15 -12.47
CA GLU A 214 17.19 -29.77 -12.76
C GLU A 214 16.43 -28.79 -11.85
N PRO A 215 17.08 -27.70 -11.38
CA PRO A 215 16.39 -26.68 -10.62
C PRO A 215 15.40 -26.00 -11.56
N ALA A 216 14.15 -26.47 -11.57
CA ALA A 216 13.04 -25.75 -12.14
C ALA A 216 13.04 -24.39 -11.47
N ALA A 217 13.42 -23.37 -12.25
CA ALA A 217 13.44 -21.98 -11.81
C ALA A 217 12.06 -21.68 -11.23
N ARG A 218 11.98 -21.59 -9.91
CA ARG A 218 10.75 -21.20 -9.23
C ARG A 218 10.53 -19.76 -9.63
N GLU A 219 9.65 -19.55 -10.62
CA GLU A 219 9.11 -18.25 -10.95
C GLU A 219 8.31 -17.73 -9.74
N THR A 220 9.05 -17.18 -8.78
CA THR A 220 8.54 -16.49 -7.61
C THR A 220 8.49 -15.00 -7.94
N GLY A 221 7.78 -14.67 -9.01
CA GLY A 221 7.31 -13.31 -9.25
C GLY A 221 5.81 -13.33 -9.03
N SER A 222 5.30 -12.59 -8.06
CA SER A 222 3.85 -12.46 -7.93
C SER A 222 3.30 -11.88 -9.25
N PRO A 223 2.35 -12.56 -9.91
CA PRO A 223 1.83 -12.12 -11.20
C PRO A 223 1.22 -10.71 -11.11
N PHE A 224 0.76 -10.35 -9.91
CA PHE A 224 0.27 -9.02 -9.56
C PHE A 224 1.36 -7.93 -9.66
N ALA A 225 2.56 -8.15 -9.11
CA ALA A 225 3.64 -7.15 -9.16
C ALA A 225 4.14 -6.91 -10.60
N ARG A 226 4.15 -7.95 -11.45
CA ARG A 226 4.45 -7.81 -12.88
C ARG A 226 3.41 -6.93 -13.59
N GLY A 227 2.12 -7.15 -13.31
CA GLY A 227 1.04 -6.33 -13.86
C GLY A 227 1.10 -4.87 -13.38
N PHE A 228 1.34 -4.67 -12.08
CA PHE A 228 1.49 -3.33 -11.50
C PHE A 228 2.68 -2.59 -12.10
N MET A 229 3.85 -3.24 -12.22
CA MET A 229 5.03 -2.63 -12.86
C MET A 229 4.78 -2.26 -14.32
N LEU A 230 4.01 -3.08 -15.06
CA LEU A 230 3.62 -2.77 -16.43
C LEU A 230 2.74 -1.52 -16.49
N MET A 231 1.78 -1.37 -15.56
CA MET A 231 0.95 -0.17 -15.46
C MET A 231 1.74 1.08 -15.06
N VAL A 232 2.69 0.96 -14.12
CA VAL A 232 3.59 2.05 -13.76
C VAL A 232 4.44 2.46 -14.96
N LEU A 233 4.99 1.49 -15.69
CA LEU A 233 5.77 1.76 -16.90
C LEU A 233 4.92 2.44 -17.98
N LEU A 234 3.67 2.00 -18.18
CA LEU A 234 2.72 2.65 -19.08
C LEU A 234 2.43 4.10 -18.64
N ALA A 235 2.21 4.34 -17.35
CA ALA A 235 2.00 5.69 -16.82
C ALA A 235 3.21 6.60 -17.06
N VAL A 236 4.43 6.09 -16.83
CA VAL A 236 5.67 6.81 -17.12
C VAL A 236 5.79 7.13 -18.61
N LEU A 237 5.43 6.19 -19.50
CA LEU A 237 5.43 6.43 -20.95
C LEU A 237 4.43 7.50 -21.37
N LEU A 238 3.22 7.51 -20.80
CA LEU A 238 2.21 8.54 -21.05
C LEU A 238 2.70 9.92 -20.60
N VAL A 239 3.25 10.01 -19.39
CA VAL A 239 3.86 11.26 -18.87
C VAL A 239 5.03 11.70 -19.74
N ALA A 240 5.89 10.77 -20.16
CA ALA A 240 6.98 11.07 -21.08
C ALA A 240 6.44 11.59 -22.42
N GLY A 241 5.38 11.00 -22.98
CA GLY A 241 4.71 11.50 -24.18
C GLY A 241 4.17 12.92 -24.02
N TYR A 242 3.58 13.25 -22.88
CA TYR A 242 3.10 14.60 -22.55
C TYR A 242 4.27 15.61 -22.48
N VAL A 243 5.34 15.29 -21.75
CA VAL A 243 6.50 16.20 -21.53
C VAL A 243 7.36 16.33 -22.79
N LEU A 244 7.54 15.25 -23.55
CA LEU A 244 8.37 15.21 -24.76
C LEU A 244 7.60 15.52 -26.04
N LYS A 245 6.29 15.82 -25.98
CA LYS A 245 5.47 16.25 -27.13
C LYS A 245 6.22 17.17 -28.11
N PRO A 246 6.80 18.31 -27.72
CA PRO A 246 7.46 19.22 -28.67
C PRO A 246 8.66 18.59 -29.38
N LYS A 247 9.38 17.67 -28.70
CA LYS A 247 10.49 16.93 -29.32
C LYS A 247 9.99 15.87 -30.29
N ILE A 248 8.89 15.20 -29.97
CA ILE A 248 8.30 14.16 -30.83
C ILE A 248 7.76 14.79 -32.12
N VAL A 249 7.00 15.89 -32.01
CA VAL A 249 6.45 16.63 -33.17
C VAL A 249 7.56 17.15 -34.08
N ALA A 250 8.67 17.63 -33.53
CA ALA A 250 9.82 18.08 -34.32
C ALA A 250 10.46 16.96 -35.17
N THR A 251 10.39 15.71 -34.69
CA THR A 251 10.94 14.54 -35.41
C THR A 251 9.92 13.81 -36.28
N LEU A 252 8.64 13.86 -35.90
CA LEU A 252 7.54 13.12 -36.52
C LEU A 252 6.31 14.04 -36.58
N PRO A 253 6.19 14.91 -37.60
CA PRO A 253 5.10 15.87 -37.70
C PRO A 253 3.73 15.19 -37.85
N GLN A 254 3.69 13.99 -38.43
CA GLN A 254 2.46 13.19 -38.55
C GLN A 254 1.83 12.76 -37.21
N ALA A 255 2.58 12.82 -36.09
CA ALA A 255 2.08 12.46 -34.77
C ALA A 255 1.41 13.63 -34.04
N GLU A 256 1.52 14.85 -34.56
CA GLU A 256 0.97 16.08 -33.98
C GLU A 256 -0.52 15.99 -33.61
N PRO A 257 -1.45 15.61 -34.52
CA PRO A 257 -2.88 15.61 -34.17
C PRO A 257 -3.25 14.61 -33.07
N ILE A 258 -2.51 13.49 -32.95
CA ILE A 258 -2.75 12.47 -31.92
C ILE A 258 -2.24 12.96 -30.57
N LEU A 259 -1.05 13.56 -30.56
CA LEU A 259 -0.45 14.11 -29.34
C LEU A 259 -1.22 15.32 -28.83
N ASP A 260 -1.75 16.17 -29.71
CA ASP A 260 -2.61 17.30 -29.36
C ASP A 260 -3.88 16.82 -28.67
N ALA A 261 -4.62 15.88 -29.28
CA ALA A 261 -5.83 15.33 -28.70
C ALA A 261 -5.57 14.70 -27.31
N TYR A 262 -4.43 14.02 -27.15
CA TYR A 262 -4.00 13.47 -25.86
C TYR A 262 -3.71 14.57 -24.84
N THR A 263 -2.90 15.57 -25.17
CA THR A 263 -2.57 16.65 -24.23
C THR A 263 -3.81 17.46 -23.84
N ASP A 264 -4.70 17.73 -24.77
CA ASP A 264 -5.94 18.46 -24.51
C ASP A 264 -6.88 17.70 -23.58
N ALA A 265 -6.91 16.36 -23.67
CA ALA A 265 -7.65 15.53 -22.72
C ALA A 265 -7.03 15.58 -21.32
N VAL A 266 -5.71 15.51 -21.22
CA VAL A 266 -4.99 15.62 -19.94
C VAL A 266 -5.20 17.01 -19.33
N ASP A 267 -5.07 18.08 -20.10
CA ASP A 267 -5.20 19.46 -19.61
C ASP A 267 -6.63 19.75 -19.15
N ARG A 268 -7.65 19.28 -19.88
CA ARG A 268 -9.04 19.35 -19.41
C ARG A 268 -9.24 18.64 -18.08
N GLY A 269 -8.66 17.44 -17.91
CA GLY A 269 -8.71 16.71 -16.65
C GLY A 269 -8.01 17.44 -15.52
N ARG A 270 -6.85 18.07 -15.78
CA ARG A 270 -6.10 18.84 -14.80
C ARG A 270 -6.85 20.08 -14.34
N LEU A 271 -7.41 20.84 -15.28
CA LEU A 271 -8.21 22.03 -14.98
C LEU A 271 -9.48 21.68 -14.20
N TRP A 272 -10.16 20.59 -14.59
CA TRP A 272 -11.32 20.09 -13.86
C TRP A 272 -10.97 19.71 -12.41
N LEU A 273 -9.85 19.02 -12.21
CA LEU A 273 -9.39 18.63 -10.88
C LEU A 273 -9.05 19.86 -10.03
N ASP A 274 -8.36 20.84 -10.61
CA ASP A 274 -7.99 22.09 -9.94
C ASP A 274 -9.23 22.90 -9.52
N GLU A 275 -10.22 23.03 -10.40
CA GLU A 275 -11.49 23.69 -10.09
C GLU A 275 -12.24 22.95 -8.98
N THR A 276 -12.28 21.61 -9.03
CA THR A 276 -12.96 20.79 -8.03
C THR A 276 -12.30 20.91 -6.65
N VAL A 277 -10.96 20.87 -6.60
CA VAL A 277 -10.19 21.02 -5.36
C VAL A 277 -10.37 22.43 -4.80
N THR A 278 -10.28 23.45 -5.64
CA THR A 278 -10.48 24.85 -5.23
C THR A 278 -11.88 25.07 -4.68
N ALA A 279 -12.92 24.56 -5.35
CA ALA A 279 -14.29 24.65 -4.87
C ALA A 279 -14.50 23.91 -3.53
N LEU A 280 -13.83 22.77 -3.34
CA LEU A 280 -13.86 22.04 -2.07
C LEU A 280 -13.20 22.85 -0.95
N LEU A 281 -12.03 23.44 -1.20
CA LEU A 281 -11.30 24.26 -0.23
C LEU A 281 -12.11 25.49 0.18
N VAL A 282 -12.75 26.19 -0.76
CA VAL A 282 -13.62 27.34 -0.47
C VAL A 282 -14.81 26.92 0.39
N LYS A 283 -15.43 25.76 0.13
CA LYS A 283 -16.53 25.24 0.96
C LYS A 283 -16.08 24.92 2.38
N LEU A 284 -14.89 24.34 2.54
CA LEU A 284 -14.34 24.03 3.87
C LEU A 284 -14.03 25.32 4.65
N ASP A 285 -13.49 26.34 3.98
CA ASP A 285 -13.23 27.65 4.57
C ASP A 285 -14.53 28.37 5.00
N SER A 286 -15.58 28.31 4.15
CA SER A 286 -16.89 28.86 4.52
C SER A 286 -17.52 28.14 5.71
N LEU A 287 -17.41 26.81 5.77
CA LEU A 287 -17.94 26.01 6.89
C LEU A 287 -17.17 26.25 8.18
N SER A 288 -15.86 26.49 8.10
CA SER A 288 -15.03 26.86 9.25
C SER A 288 -15.39 28.26 9.77
N SER A 289 -15.59 29.22 8.86
CA SER A 289 -15.92 30.60 9.21
C SER A 289 -17.31 30.73 9.85
N GLU A 290 -18.28 29.92 9.41
CA GLU A 290 -19.63 29.90 10.01
C GLU A 290 -19.64 29.29 11.42
N ALA A 291 -18.69 28.40 11.73
CA ALA A 291 -18.52 27.84 13.07
C ALA A 291 -17.88 28.84 14.07
N GLU A 292 -17.19 29.86 13.58
CA GLU A 292 -16.47 30.85 14.40
C GLU A 292 -17.27 32.13 14.66
N ALA A 293 -18.49 32.27 14.14
CA ALA A 293 -19.36 33.40 14.47
C ALA A 293 -19.93 33.24 15.90
N PRO A 294 -19.48 34.01 16.91
CA PRO A 294 -20.11 33.98 18.22
C PRO A 294 -21.50 34.62 18.10
N ALA A 295 -22.50 33.89 18.60
CA ALA A 295 -23.79 34.47 18.92
C ALA A 295 -23.58 35.60 19.94
N ASP A 296 -23.61 36.84 19.49
CA ASP A 296 -23.65 37.99 20.38
C ASP A 296 -25.02 37.99 21.08
N PRO A 297 -25.07 37.87 22.43
CA PRO A 297 -26.32 37.96 23.16
C PRO A 297 -26.64 39.45 23.33
N ALA A 298 -27.41 40.00 22.40
CA ALA A 298 -28.04 41.30 22.63
C ALA A 298 -29.13 41.14 23.70
N GLY A 299 -28.75 41.44 24.94
CA GLY A 299 -29.68 41.73 26.03
C GLY A 299 -30.26 43.14 25.92
N ASN A 300 -31.50 43.23 26.42
CA ASN A 300 -32.32 44.39 26.77
C ASN A 300 -33.17 45.04 25.66
#